data_AF-A0A1V6HDM1-F1
#
_entry.id   AF-A0A1V6HDM1-F1
#
_cell.length_a   1.000
_cell.length_b   1.000
_cell.length_c   1.000
_cell.angle_alpha   90.00
_cell.angle_beta   90.00
_cell.angle_gamma   90.00
#
_symmetry.space_group_name_H-M   'P 1'
#
loop_
_entity.id
_entity.type
_entity.pdbx_description
1 polymer ?
#
loop_
_entity_poly.entity_id
_entity_poly.type
_entity_poly.pdbx_seq_one_letter_code
_entity_poly.pdbx_strand_id
1 'polypeptide(L)'
;MSPGLSISVTGADEAATAIRAVSDRITGSLRPFFEVLGADWEAAFQGRIDKEGGETPWPPMSATRRRIRAGSQTPGDFPLLRETGDLRASIVSTITDDALDVGTALPYAALLHFGGTTPAGSMIPGAHVPPRPFVFLTNEQVYDAVDMLNAWVYDGEVGRG
;
A
#
# COMPACT_ATOMS: atom_id res chain seq x y z
N MET A 1 -22.12 21.57 -9.92
CA MET A 1 -23.09 21.83 -8.85
C MET A 1 -23.20 20.55 -8.04
N SER A 2 -22.50 20.45 -6.92
CA SER A 2 -22.74 19.37 -5.95
C SER A 2 -24.10 19.62 -5.30
N PRO A 3 -24.98 18.63 -5.18
CA PRO A 3 -26.25 18.81 -4.48
C PRO A 3 -25.93 19.13 -3.03
N GLY A 4 -26.16 20.39 -2.63
CA GLY A 4 -26.00 20.80 -1.24
C GLY A 4 -27.01 20.05 -0.38
N LEU A 5 -26.51 19.20 0.51
CA LEU A 5 -27.33 18.53 1.52
C LEU A 5 -27.88 19.59 2.48
N SER A 6 -29.16 19.95 2.36
CA SER A 6 -29.81 20.90 3.26
C SER A 6 -30.53 20.12 4.37
N ILE A 7 -30.06 20.26 5.61
CA ILE A 7 -30.65 19.62 6.79
C ILE A 7 -31.10 20.71 7.77
N SER A 8 -32.41 20.78 8.01
CA SER A 8 -33.01 21.62 9.06
C SER A 8 -33.39 20.77 10.27
N VAL A 9 -32.75 21.01 11.41
CA VAL A 9 -33.08 20.38 12.69
C VAL A 9 -33.51 21.48 13.65
N THR A 10 -34.66 21.32 14.30
CA THR A 10 -35.20 22.30 15.27
C THR A 10 -35.24 21.64 16.65
N GLY A 11 -34.68 22.29 17.68
CA GLY A 11 -34.68 21.79 19.06
C GLY A 11 -33.62 20.72 19.39
N ALA A 12 -32.66 20.49 18.49
CA ALA A 12 -31.54 19.56 18.70
C ALA A 12 -30.24 20.12 18.08
N ASP A 13 -29.79 21.27 18.60
CA ASP A 13 -28.66 22.03 18.04
C ASP A 13 -27.34 21.24 18.07
N GLU A 14 -27.14 20.38 19.07
CA GLU A 14 -25.98 19.49 19.17
C GLU A 14 -25.97 18.47 18.02
N ALA A 15 -27.10 17.83 17.75
CA ALA A 15 -27.25 16.90 16.62
C ALA A 15 -27.07 17.61 15.28
N ALA A 16 -27.61 18.82 15.13
CA ALA A 16 -27.42 19.64 13.93
C ALA A 16 -25.94 19.98 13.68
N THR A 17 -25.19 20.24 14.75
CA THR A 17 -23.75 20.54 14.69
C THR A 17 -22.94 19.31 14.27
N ALA A 18 -23.20 18.16 14.88
CA ALA A 18 -22.53 16.90 14.54
C ALA A 18 -22.76 16.49 13.08
N ILE A 19 -24.01 16.57 12.61
CA ILE A 19 -24.37 16.25 11.22
C ILE A 19 -23.66 17.17 10.21
N ARG A 20 -23.57 18.47 10.51
CA ARG A 20 -22.84 19.42 9.65
C ARG A 20 -21.35 19.11 9.61
N ALA A 21 -20.73 18.81 10.75
CA ALA A 21 -19.32 18.44 10.80
C ALA A 21 -19.01 17.19 9.95
N VAL A 22 -19.86 16.16 10.02
CA VAL A 22 -19.78 14.97 9.16
C VAL A 22 -19.94 15.35 7.68
N SER A 23 -20.94 16.17 7.34
CA SER A 23 -21.16 16.64 5.98
C SER A 23 -19.96 17.41 5.43
N ASP A 24 -19.38 18.31 6.23
CA ASP A 24 -18.23 19.12 5.82
C ASP A 24 -17.00 18.25 5.55
N ARG A 25 -16.79 17.18 6.33
CA ARG A 25 -15.71 16.21 6.10
C ARG A 25 -15.93 15.41 4.82
N ILE A 26 -17.12 14.84 4.64
CA ILE A 26 -17.44 13.97 3.48
C ILE A 26 -17.48 14.77 2.17
N THR A 27 -17.91 16.03 2.23
CA THR A 27 -17.97 16.90 1.03
C THR A 27 -16.68 17.69 0.79
N GLY A 28 -15.79 17.73 1.77
CA GLY A 28 -14.45 18.31 1.68
C GLY A 28 -13.43 17.36 1.05
N SER A 29 -12.15 17.75 1.13
CA SER A 29 -11.04 16.90 0.66
C SER A 29 -10.79 15.74 1.63
N LEU A 30 -10.72 14.52 1.10
CA LEU A 30 -10.34 13.32 1.85
C LEU A 30 -8.83 13.20 2.07
N ARG A 31 -8.04 14.13 1.49
CA ARG A 31 -6.58 14.15 1.58
C ARG A 31 -6.03 13.95 3.00
N PRO A 32 -6.54 14.60 4.07
CA PRO A 32 -6.01 14.39 5.42
C PRO A 32 -6.17 12.94 5.93
N PHE A 33 -7.25 12.28 5.55
CA PHE A 33 -7.46 10.86 5.85
C PHE A 33 -6.52 9.98 5.02
N PHE A 34 -6.40 10.26 3.72
CA PHE A 34 -5.53 9.51 2.83
C PHE A 34 -4.04 9.64 3.16
N GLU A 35 -3.58 10.75 3.73
CA GLU A 35 -2.20 10.91 4.17
C GLU A 35 -1.83 9.91 5.27
N VAL A 36 -2.75 9.65 6.21
CA VAL A 36 -2.52 8.66 7.28
C VAL A 36 -2.69 7.24 6.75
N LEU A 37 -3.75 6.98 5.99
CA LEU A 37 -3.99 5.65 5.39
C LEU A 37 -2.86 5.24 4.43
N GLY A 38 -2.39 6.18 3.62
CA GLY A 38 -1.29 5.97 2.69
C GLY A 38 0.00 5.61 3.41
N ALA A 39 0.35 6.31 4.50
CA ALA A 39 1.53 6.03 5.30
C ALA A 39 1.48 4.62 5.95
N ASP A 40 0.31 4.21 6.46
CA ASP A 40 0.13 2.85 7.00
C ASP A 40 0.33 1.77 5.93
N TRP A 41 -0.32 1.93 4.78
CA TRP A 41 -0.21 0.98 3.68
C TRP A 41 1.21 0.91 3.09
N GLU A 42 1.88 2.06 2.94
CA GLU A 42 3.29 2.12 2.55
C GLU A 42 4.14 1.31 3.52
N ALA A 43 4.02 1.55 4.83
CA ALA A 43 4.76 0.85 5.85
C ALA A 43 4.52 -0.66 5.80
N ALA A 44 3.27 -1.07 5.59
CA ALA A 44 2.91 -2.47 5.50
C ALA A 44 3.48 -3.16 4.25
N PHE A 45 3.45 -2.49 3.09
CA PHE A 45 4.00 -3.04 1.84
C PHE A 45 5.52 -3.11 1.87
N GLN A 46 6.18 -2.06 2.39
CA GLN A 46 7.62 -2.06 2.64
C GLN A 46 8.01 -3.16 3.64
N GLY A 47 7.22 -3.34 4.70
CA GLY A 47 7.43 -4.37 5.72
C GLY A 47 7.39 -5.80 5.17
N ARG A 48 6.57 -6.07 4.14
CA ARG A 48 6.54 -7.38 3.46
C ARG A 48 7.82 -7.64 2.67
N ILE A 49 8.41 -6.61 2.06
CA ILE A 49 9.72 -6.70 1.41
C ILE A 49 10.81 -6.97 2.44
N ASP A 50 10.74 -6.31 3.59
CA ASP A 50 11.72 -6.48 4.68
C ASP A 50 11.65 -7.86 5.33
N LYS A 51 10.44 -8.44 5.45
CA LYS A 51 10.20 -9.79 5.99
C LYS A 51 10.36 -10.90 4.95
N GLU A 52 10.57 -10.55 3.68
CA GLU A 52 10.60 -11.47 2.54
C GLU A 52 9.34 -12.34 2.43
N GLY A 53 8.17 -11.76 2.72
CA GLY A 53 6.93 -12.51 2.79
C GLY A 53 5.75 -11.73 3.36
N GLY A 54 4.58 -12.33 3.19
CA GLY A 54 3.36 -11.96 3.90
C GLY A 54 3.16 -12.87 5.11
N GLU A 55 1.96 -13.44 5.24
CA GLU A 55 1.68 -14.52 6.20
C GLU A 55 2.56 -15.75 5.98
N THR A 56 2.96 -15.99 4.73
CA THR A 56 3.91 -17.04 4.36
C THR A 56 5.17 -16.45 3.73
N PRO A 57 6.36 -17.00 4.04
CA PRO A 57 7.61 -16.60 3.39
C PRO A 57 7.56 -16.85 1.88
N TRP A 58 8.22 -15.98 1.11
CA TRP A 58 8.29 -16.15 -0.33
C TRP A 58 9.12 -17.38 -0.75
N PRO A 59 8.86 -17.94 -1.93
CA PRO A 59 9.69 -18.99 -2.49
C PRO A 59 11.16 -18.54 -2.62
N PRO A 60 12.12 -19.40 -2.25
CA PRO A 60 13.53 -19.05 -2.30
C PRO A 60 13.99 -18.85 -3.74
N MET A 61 15.20 -18.29 -3.89
CA MET A 61 15.84 -18.17 -5.20
C MET A 61 16.05 -19.54 -5.86
N SER A 62 16.00 -19.59 -7.19
CA SER A 62 16.42 -20.79 -7.94
C SER A 62 17.92 -21.05 -7.77
N ALA A 63 18.36 -22.30 -7.91
CA ALA A 63 19.77 -22.68 -7.81
C ALA A 63 20.66 -21.90 -8.80
N THR A 64 20.18 -21.68 -10.03
CA THR A 64 20.87 -20.89 -11.06
C THR A 64 21.08 -19.46 -10.61
N ARG A 65 20.03 -18.79 -10.09
CA ARG A 65 20.17 -17.39 -9.65
C ARG A 65 21.00 -17.28 -8.38
N ARG A 66 20.98 -18.27 -7.47
CA ARG A 66 21.88 -18.32 -6.31
C ARG A 66 23.35 -18.36 -6.73
N ARG A 67 23.70 -19.17 -7.75
CA ARG A 67 25.07 -19.21 -8.31
C ARG A 67 25.50 -17.86 -8.88
N ILE A 68 24.63 -17.20 -9.65
CA ILE A 68 24.91 -15.87 -10.20
C ILE A 68 25.09 -14.85 -9.07
N ARG A 69 24.23 -14.90 -8.05
CA ARG A 69 24.27 -13.98 -6.91
C ARG A 69 25.50 -14.17 -6.00
N ALA A 70 26.03 -15.39 -5.91
CA ALA A 70 27.25 -15.67 -5.15
C ALA A 70 28.47 -14.86 -5.63
N GLY A 71 28.50 -14.45 -6.90
CA GLY A 71 29.53 -13.57 -7.46
C GLY A 71 29.17 -12.08 -7.48
N SER A 72 28.05 -11.68 -6.85
CA SER A 72 27.56 -10.30 -6.83
C SER A 72 27.96 -9.57 -5.55
N GLN A 73 27.62 -8.28 -5.47
CA GLN A 73 27.79 -7.47 -4.25
C GLN A 73 26.82 -7.84 -3.12
N THR A 74 25.82 -8.71 -3.39
CA THR A 74 24.83 -9.17 -2.42
C THR A 74 24.79 -10.71 -2.32
N PRO A 75 25.91 -11.38 -1.95
CA PRO A 75 25.99 -12.83 -1.96
C PRO A 75 25.21 -13.47 -0.80
N GLY A 76 24.96 -14.79 -0.91
CA GLY A 76 24.36 -15.59 0.16
C GLY A 76 22.90 -15.26 0.43
N ASP A 77 22.57 -15.11 1.71
CA ASP A 77 21.20 -14.91 2.24
C ASP A 77 20.77 -13.43 2.23
N PHE A 78 21.36 -12.61 1.38
CA PHE A 78 20.94 -11.21 1.24
C PHE A 78 19.48 -11.17 0.76
N PRO A 79 18.63 -10.24 1.26
CA PRO A 79 17.20 -10.29 0.97
C PRO A 79 16.87 -10.25 -0.53
N LEU A 80 15.91 -11.07 -0.94
CA LEU A 80 15.48 -11.39 -2.31
C LEU A 80 15.17 -10.16 -3.15
N LEU A 81 14.43 -9.21 -2.59
CA LEU A 81 13.93 -8.03 -3.30
C LEU A 81 14.61 -6.73 -2.85
N ARG A 82 15.79 -6.84 -2.21
CA ARG A 82 16.51 -5.67 -1.68
C ARG A 82 17.91 -5.49 -2.24
N GLU A 83 18.26 -6.14 -3.35
CA GLU A 83 19.61 -6.10 -3.92
C GLU A 83 20.17 -4.66 -4.04
N THR A 84 19.36 -3.71 -4.53
CA THR A 84 19.70 -2.27 -4.53
C THR A 84 18.93 -1.46 -3.48
N GLY A 85 17.85 -2.01 -2.94
CA GLY A 85 16.90 -1.29 -2.08
C GLY A 85 15.87 -0.44 -2.83
N ASP A 86 16.02 -0.26 -4.15
CA ASP A 86 15.16 0.62 -4.95
C ASP A 86 13.69 0.20 -4.89
N LEU A 87 13.39 -1.11 -4.99
CA LEU A 87 12.01 -1.58 -4.94
C LEU A 87 11.33 -1.17 -3.65
N ARG A 88 11.99 -1.43 -2.51
CA ARG A 88 11.48 -1.07 -1.19
C ARG A 88 11.26 0.45 -1.08
N ALA A 89 12.24 1.24 -1.51
CA ALA A 89 12.18 2.70 -1.43
C ALA A 89 11.16 3.32 -2.42
N SER A 90 10.82 2.60 -3.49
CA SER A 90 9.86 3.07 -4.51
C SER A 90 8.40 2.85 -4.14
N ILE A 91 8.11 2.17 -3.02
CA ILE A 91 6.75 2.00 -2.52
C ILE A 91 6.31 3.30 -1.86
N VAL A 92 5.44 4.04 -2.54
CA VAL A 92 4.96 5.36 -2.14
C VAL A 92 3.47 5.51 -2.41
N SER A 93 2.83 6.42 -1.69
CA SER A 93 1.46 6.87 -1.90
C SER A 93 1.39 8.02 -2.90
N THR A 94 0.34 8.03 -3.71
CA THR A 94 -0.08 9.14 -4.56
C THR A 94 -1.49 9.54 -4.14
N ILE A 95 -1.65 10.81 -3.73
CA ILE A 95 -2.86 11.29 -3.08
C ILE A 95 -3.46 12.47 -3.86
N THR A 96 -4.75 12.35 -4.16
CA THR A 96 -5.60 13.43 -4.66
C THR A 96 -6.64 13.81 -3.59
N ASP A 97 -7.63 14.64 -3.93
CA ASP A 97 -8.67 15.01 -2.97
C ASP A 97 -9.69 13.90 -2.72
N ASP A 98 -9.80 12.92 -3.63
CA ASP A 98 -10.80 11.85 -3.61
C ASP A 98 -10.23 10.45 -3.90
N ALA A 99 -8.93 10.32 -4.15
CA ALA A 99 -8.26 9.03 -4.35
C ALA A 99 -6.90 8.90 -3.64
N LEU A 100 -6.59 7.66 -3.25
CA LEU A 100 -5.32 7.19 -2.72
C LEU A 100 -4.86 5.97 -3.53
N ASP A 101 -3.65 6.04 -4.08
CA ASP A 101 -2.96 4.92 -4.70
C ASP A 101 -1.66 4.64 -3.94
N VAL A 102 -1.36 3.38 -3.60
CA VAL A 102 -0.10 3.00 -2.93
C VAL A 102 0.56 1.85 -3.69
N GLY A 103 1.80 2.06 -4.13
CA GLY A 103 2.50 1.07 -4.94
C GLY A 103 3.84 1.56 -5.48
N THR A 104 4.29 1.01 -6.59
CA THR A 104 5.55 1.36 -7.25
C THR A 104 5.37 1.48 -8.75
N ALA A 105 6.07 2.43 -9.36
CA ALA A 105 6.13 2.61 -10.81
C ALA A 105 7.28 1.82 -11.47
N LEU A 106 8.06 1.04 -10.71
CA LEU A 106 9.21 0.30 -11.25
C LEU A 106 8.73 -0.80 -12.22
N PRO A 107 9.17 -0.81 -13.50
CA PRO A 107 8.65 -1.74 -14.50
C PRO A 107 8.84 -3.22 -14.15
N TYR A 108 9.94 -3.56 -13.46
CA TYR A 108 10.24 -4.94 -13.08
C TYR A 108 9.41 -5.42 -11.88
N ALA A 109 8.77 -4.52 -11.13
CA ALA A 109 8.01 -4.84 -9.93
C ALA A 109 6.83 -5.77 -10.24
N ALA A 110 6.18 -5.59 -11.40
CA ALA A 110 5.08 -6.45 -11.83
C ALA A 110 5.52 -7.93 -11.97
N LEU A 111 6.66 -8.18 -12.63
CA LEU A 111 7.20 -9.54 -12.78
C LEU A 111 7.56 -10.15 -11.42
N LEU A 112 8.07 -9.36 -10.47
CA LEU A 112 8.38 -9.85 -9.13
C LEU A 112 7.12 -10.15 -8.32
N HIS A 113 6.12 -9.27 -8.40
CA HIS A 113 4.87 -9.38 -7.67
C HIS A 113 4.05 -10.59 -8.15
N PHE A 114 3.75 -10.63 -9.46
CA PHE A 114 2.89 -11.65 -10.06
C PHE A 114 3.63 -12.93 -10.46
N GLY A 115 4.96 -12.90 -10.50
CA GLY A 115 5.75 -13.95 -11.13
C GLY A 115 5.62 -13.93 -12.65
N GLY A 116 6.24 -14.90 -13.32
CA GLY A 116 6.14 -15.06 -14.77
C GLY A 116 7.45 -15.50 -15.41
N THR A 117 7.57 -15.27 -16.71
CA THR A 117 8.76 -15.61 -17.49
C THR A 117 9.51 -14.35 -17.88
N THR A 118 10.81 -14.36 -17.67
CA THR A 118 11.70 -13.27 -18.07
C THR A 118 11.77 -13.10 -19.59
N PRO A 119 11.85 -11.85 -20.09
CA PRO A 119 11.87 -11.59 -21.53
C PRO A 119 13.19 -12.04 -22.17
N ALA A 120 13.15 -12.22 -23.50
CA ALA A 120 14.31 -12.67 -24.29
C ALA A 120 15.56 -11.78 -24.16
N GLY A 121 15.37 -10.48 -23.90
CA GLY A 121 16.46 -9.52 -23.70
C GLY A 121 16.95 -9.37 -22.26
N SER A 122 16.49 -10.22 -21.33
CA SER A 122 16.95 -10.17 -19.93
C SER A 122 18.30 -10.87 -19.73
N MET A 123 18.90 -10.69 -18.56
CA MET A 123 20.14 -11.39 -18.17
C MET A 123 20.01 -12.92 -18.17
N ILE A 124 18.80 -13.45 -17.91
CA ILE A 124 18.53 -14.89 -17.98
C ILE A 124 17.24 -15.11 -18.79
N PRO A 125 17.31 -15.13 -20.12
CA PRO A 125 16.14 -15.27 -20.98
C PRO A 125 15.33 -16.54 -20.68
N GLY A 126 14.00 -16.44 -20.65
CA GLY A 126 13.11 -17.61 -20.49
C GLY A 126 13.10 -18.24 -19.11
N ALA A 127 13.76 -17.63 -18.11
CA ALA A 127 13.70 -18.09 -16.74
C ALA A 127 12.33 -17.81 -16.10
N HIS A 128 11.82 -18.82 -15.37
CA HIS A 128 10.63 -18.70 -14.54
C HIS A 128 10.94 -18.00 -13.21
N VAL A 129 10.16 -16.97 -12.89
CA VAL A 129 10.20 -16.20 -11.64
C VAL A 129 8.94 -16.54 -10.84
N PRO A 130 9.06 -17.11 -9.63
CA PRO A 130 7.89 -17.35 -8.80
C PRO A 130 7.31 -16.02 -8.27
N PRO A 131 5.98 -15.95 -8.03
CA PRO A 131 5.33 -14.77 -7.47
C PRO A 131 5.84 -14.47 -6.06
N ARG A 132 6.01 -13.18 -5.79
CA ARG A 132 6.38 -12.62 -4.49
C ARG A 132 5.50 -11.41 -4.23
N PRO A 133 4.22 -11.60 -3.90
CA PRO A 133 3.31 -10.47 -3.72
C PRO A 133 3.73 -9.64 -2.50
N PHE A 134 3.91 -8.34 -2.71
CA PHE A 134 4.26 -7.35 -1.68
C PHE A 134 3.29 -6.17 -1.59
N VAL A 135 2.41 -5.98 -2.58
CA VAL A 135 1.37 -4.93 -2.61
C VAL A 135 0.00 -5.60 -2.47
N PHE A 136 -0.44 -5.81 -1.24
CA PHE A 136 -1.78 -6.37 -0.98
C PHE A 136 -2.23 -5.98 0.42
N LEU A 137 -3.55 -5.86 0.58
CA LEU A 137 -4.19 -5.66 1.89
C LEU A 137 -4.65 -7.02 2.44
N THR A 138 -4.43 -7.25 3.73
CA THR A 138 -5.10 -8.33 4.44
C THR A 138 -6.52 -7.90 4.82
N ASN A 139 -7.36 -8.85 5.22
CA ASN A 139 -8.70 -8.51 5.74
C ASN A 139 -8.60 -7.60 6.97
N GLU A 140 -7.64 -7.86 7.86
CA GLU A 140 -7.37 -7.02 9.04
C GLU A 140 -7.10 -5.57 8.63
N GLN A 141 -6.20 -5.34 7.67
CA GLN A 141 -5.90 -3.99 7.20
C GLN A 141 -7.08 -3.30 6.51
N VAL A 142 -7.97 -4.06 5.87
CA VAL A 142 -9.22 -3.51 5.32
C VAL A 142 -10.16 -3.09 6.45
N TYR A 143 -10.28 -3.89 7.52
CA TYR A 143 -11.07 -3.52 8.68
C TYR A 143 -10.50 -2.30 9.41
N ASP A 144 -9.19 -2.27 9.63
CA ASP A 144 -8.50 -1.13 10.25
C ASP A 144 -8.71 0.17 9.45
N ALA A 145 -8.68 0.08 8.11
CA ALA A 145 -8.94 1.23 7.24
C ALA A 145 -10.40 1.73 7.36
N VAL A 146 -11.37 0.82 7.48
CA VAL A 146 -12.79 1.18 7.68
C VAL A 146 -13.00 1.78 9.07
N ASP A 147 -12.37 1.22 10.10
CA ASP A 147 -12.46 1.73 11.46
C ASP A 147 -11.81 3.12 11.58
N MET A 148 -10.66 3.33 10.93
CA MET A 148 -10.03 4.64 10.84
C MET A 148 -10.88 5.64 10.08
N LEU A 149 -11.56 5.21 9.01
CA LEU A 149 -12.51 6.08 8.29
C LEU A 149 -13.68 6.48 9.19
N ASN A 150 -14.26 5.53 9.93
CA ASN A 150 -15.36 5.81 10.85
C ASN A 150 -14.93 6.81 11.94
N ALA A 151 -13.77 6.60 12.57
CA ALA A 151 -13.22 7.52 13.55
C ALA A 151 -13.00 8.92 12.95
N TRP A 152 -12.43 8.99 11.75
CA TRP A 152 -12.22 10.27 11.07
C TRP A 152 -13.53 10.99 10.73
N VAL A 153 -14.53 10.27 10.22
CA VAL A 153 -15.83 10.85 9.85
C VAL A 153 -16.56 11.39 11.08
N TYR A 154 -16.65 10.61 12.16
CA TYR A 154 -17.46 10.96 13.32
C TYR A 154 -16.72 11.87 14.30
N ASP A 155 -15.48 11.52 14.62
CA ASP A 155 -14.73 12.17 15.71
C ASP A 155 -13.80 13.26 15.18
N GLY A 156 -13.49 13.25 13.87
CA GLY A 156 -12.54 14.19 13.25
C GLY A 156 -11.09 13.90 13.62
N GLU A 157 -10.84 12.81 14.32
CA GLU A 157 -9.51 12.34 14.66
C GLU A 157 -9.00 11.45 13.53
N VAL A 158 -7.82 11.76 13.00
CA VAL A 158 -7.07 10.78 12.21
C VAL A 158 -6.23 10.01 13.22
N GLY A 159 -6.75 8.87 13.67
CA GLY A 159 -6.06 8.03 14.65
C GLY A 159 -4.63 7.74 14.19
N ARG A 160 -3.64 8.08 15.02
CA ARG A 160 -2.29 7.53 14.86
C ARG A 160 -2.32 6.14 15.48
N GLY A 161 -2.39 5.12 14.63
CA GLY A 161 -2.07 3.74 15.04
C GLY A 161 -0.67 3.64 15.63
#